data_AF-A0A2R6D0I0-F1
#
_entry.id   AF-A0A2R6D0I0-F1
#
_cell.length_a   1.000
_cell.length_b   1.000
_cell.length_c   1.000
_cell.angle_alpha   90.00
_cell.angle_beta   90.00
_cell.angle_gamma   90.00
#
_symmetry.space_group_name_H-M   'P 1'
#
loop_
_entity.id
_entity.type
_entity.pdbx_description
1 polymer ?
#
loop_
_entity_poly.entity_id
_entity_poly.type
_entity_poly.pdbx_seq_one_letter_code
_entity_poly.pdbx_strand_id
1 'polypeptide(L)'
;MDYRLGSVGWTDARDPAGDLGAGFRVLRVECPEPVVERSIVERDGVSDADLEIHRQFRDRVEPVEMDHAVVDNSGSEAETRRQVDAVLR
;
A
#
# COMPACT_ATOMS: atom_id res chain seq x y z
N MET A 1 7.31 9.49 24.62
CA MET A 1 6.12 9.50 23.75
C MET A 1 6.01 8.08 23.22
N ASP A 2 5.08 7.31 23.79
CA ASP A 2 4.96 5.86 23.57
C ASP A 2 4.02 5.65 22.38
N TYR A 3 4.58 5.41 21.19
CA TYR A 3 3.79 5.11 20.01
C TYR A 3 3.43 3.61 20.09
N ARG A 4 2.28 3.31 20.70
CA ARG A 4 1.64 2.01 20.50
C ARG A 4 1.17 1.97 19.06
N LEU A 5 1.97 1.36 18.18
CA LEU A 5 1.46 0.76 16.96
C LEU A 5 0.52 -0.37 17.38
N GLY A 6 -0.71 -0.02 17.74
CA GLY A 6 -1.79 -0.99 17.77
C GLY A 6 -1.87 -1.53 16.35
N SER A 7 -1.74 -2.85 16.21
CA SER A 7 -1.99 -3.54 14.96
C SER A 7 -3.46 -3.31 14.60
N VAL A 8 -3.73 -2.24 13.85
CA VAL A 8 -5.02 -2.03 13.19
C VAL A 8 -5.10 -3.12 12.14
N GLY A 9 -5.72 -4.23 12.50
CA GLY A 9 -6.01 -5.28 11.53
C GLY A 9 -6.88 -4.68 10.43
N TRP A 10 -6.76 -5.18 9.21
CA TRP A 10 -7.53 -4.71 8.04
C TRP A 10 -9.05 -4.62 8.32
N THR A 11 -9.56 -5.38 9.28
CA THR A 11 -10.95 -5.40 9.77
C THR A 11 -11.39 -4.09 10.45
N ASP A 12 -10.52 -3.42 11.22
CA ASP A 12 -10.88 -2.22 11.98
C ASP A 12 -11.17 -1.00 11.08
N ALA A 13 -10.63 -0.98 9.85
CA ALA A 13 -10.87 0.10 8.90
C ALA A 13 -12.24 0.01 8.18
N ARG A 14 -12.92 -1.16 8.25
CA ARG A 14 -14.24 -1.36 7.63
C ARG A 14 -15.36 -0.70 8.43
N ASP A 15 -15.25 -0.71 9.75
CA ASP A 15 -16.32 -0.28 10.66
C ASP A 15 -16.74 1.19 10.45
N PRO A 16 -15.81 2.17 10.37
CA PRO A 16 -16.17 3.57 10.16
C PRO A 16 -16.82 3.84 8.80
N ALA A 17 -16.46 3.06 7.76
CA ALA A 17 -17.02 3.21 6.43
C ALA A 17 -18.45 2.67 6.35
N GLY A 18 -18.72 1.55 7.04
CA GLY A 18 -20.06 0.98 7.20
C GLY A 18 -21.00 1.93 7.92
N ASP A 19 -20.55 2.55 9.01
CA ASP A 19 -21.34 3.49 9.81
C ASP A 19 -21.76 4.76 9.04
N LEU A 20 -21.00 5.13 8.01
CA LEU A 20 -21.27 6.29 7.15
C LEU A 20 -21.97 5.93 5.83
N GLY A 21 -22.27 4.64 5.59
CA GLY A 21 -22.86 4.17 4.34
C GLY A 21 -21.96 4.36 3.11
N ALA A 22 -20.64 4.47 3.32
CA ALA A 22 -19.67 4.64 2.25
C ALA A 22 -19.20 3.28 1.71
N GLY A 23 -18.95 3.22 0.40
CA GLY A 23 -18.29 2.07 -0.20
C GLY A 23 -16.86 1.93 0.35
N PHE A 24 -16.49 0.72 0.73
CA PHE A 24 -15.15 0.39 1.23
C PHE A 24 -14.52 -0.70 0.36
N ARG A 25 -13.28 -0.49 -0.08
CA ARG A 25 -12.51 -1.50 -0.81
C ARG A 25 -11.03 -1.43 -0.42
N VAL A 26 -10.44 -2.59 -0.14
CA VAL A 26 -8.99 -2.70 0.12
C VAL A 26 -8.26 -2.90 -1.20
N LEU A 27 -7.18 -2.15 -1.39
CA LEU A 27 -6.27 -2.30 -2.52
C LEU A 27 -4.90 -2.75 -2.00
N ARG A 28 -4.43 -3.91 -2.46
CA ARG A 28 -3.07 -4.38 -2.25
C ARG A 28 -2.20 -3.86 -3.38
N VAL A 29 -1.21 -3.04 -3.05
CA VAL A 29 -0.28 -2.50 -4.04
C VAL A 29 0.92 -3.42 -4.16
N GLU A 30 1.24 -3.83 -5.38
CA GLU A 30 2.42 -4.65 -5.68
C GLU A 30 3.37 -3.91 -6.62
N CYS A 31 4.67 -4.17 -6.44
CA CYS A 31 5.72 -3.70 -7.32
C CYS A 31 6.85 -4.73 -7.33
N PRO A 32 7.37 -5.14 -8.50
CA PRO A 32 8.51 -6.03 -8.57
C PRO A 32 9.72 -5.43 -7.85
N GLU A 33 10.39 -6.24 -7.05
CA GLU A 33 11.58 -5.84 -6.28
C GLU A 33 12.63 -5.08 -7.11
N PRO A 34 13.02 -5.52 -8.32
CA PRO A 34 14.01 -4.80 -9.13
C PRO A 34 13.57 -3.38 -9.50
N VAL A 35 12.25 -3.16 -9.63
CA VAL A 35 11.69 -1.83 -9.91
C VAL A 35 11.74 -0.99 -8.64
N VAL A 36 11.34 -1.54 -7.49
CA VAL A 36 11.40 -0.82 -6.20
C VAL A 36 12.82 -0.38 -5.88
N GLU A 37 13.81 -1.29 -6.02
CA GLU A 37 15.19 -0.95 -5.71
C GLU A 37 15.71 0.18 -6.62
N ARG A 38 15.45 0.09 -7.93
CA ARG A 38 15.80 1.15 -8.87
C ARG A 38 15.11 2.47 -8.51
N SER A 39 13.82 2.43 -8.23
CA SER A 39 13.03 3.62 -7.88
C SER A 39 13.52 4.28 -6.61
N ILE A 40 13.97 3.53 -5.60
CA ILE A 40 14.53 4.11 -4.36
C ILE A 40 15.88 4.80 -4.64
N VAL A 41 16.74 4.18 -5.46
CA VAL A 41 18.05 4.76 -5.81
C VAL A 41 17.92 6.02 -6.65
N GLU A 42 17.00 6.03 -7.61
CA GLU A 42 16.79 7.14 -8.54
C GLU A 42 15.91 8.25 -7.96
N ARG A 43 15.37 8.05 -6.75
CA ARG A 43 14.37 8.95 -6.19
C ARG A 43 14.94 10.30 -5.81
N ASP A 44 14.26 11.32 -6.30
CA ASP A 44 14.28 12.68 -5.74
C ASP A 44 12.90 12.92 -5.09
N GLY A 45 12.82 12.91 -3.74
CA GLY A 45 11.51 12.91 -3.08
C GLY A 45 11.52 12.81 -1.55
N VAL A 46 10.30 12.75 -0.98
CA VAL A 46 10.01 13.06 0.43
C VAL A 46 10.10 11.91 1.45
N SER A 47 10.16 10.64 1.04
CA SER A 47 10.26 9.55 2.04
C SER A 47 11.71 9.18 2.33
N ASP A 48 11.97 9.00 3.63
CA ASP A 48 13.31 8.74 4.16
C ASP A 48 13.73 7.27 4.08
N ALA A 49 12.89 6.41 3.50
CA ALA A 49 13.20 5.00 3.32
C ALA A 49 14.20 4.82 2.17
N ASP A 50 15.43 4.47 2.52
CA ASP A 50 16.46 4.03 1.59
C ASP A 50 16.37 2.51 1.33
N LEU A 51 17.33 1.98 0.56
CA LEU A 51 17.37 0.55 0.25
C LEU A 51 17.57 -0.33 1.48
N GLU A 52 18.32 0.14 2.48
CA GLU A 52 18.58 -0.61 3.71
C GLU A 52 17.28 -0.76 4.51
N ILE A 53 16.56 0.35 4.70
CA ILE A 53 15.25 0.37 5.34
C ILE A 53 14.27 -0.51 4.54
N HIS A 54 14.19 -0.36 3.22
CA HIS A 54 13.29 -1.18 2.42
C HIS A 54 13.54 -2.68 2.62
N ARG A 55 14.80 -3.12 2.57
CA ARG A 55 15.18 -4.52 2.78
C ARG A 55 14.87 -5.00 4.21
N GLN A 56 15.06 -4.15 5.21
CA GLN A 56 14.78 -4.50 6.60
C GLN A 56 13.30 -4.80 6.86
N PHE A 57 12.40 -4.12 6.14
CA PHE A 57 10.97 -4.16 6.41
C PHE A 57 10.14 -4.94 5.38
N ARG A 58 10.69 -5.28 4.20
CA ARG A 58 9.93 -5.93 3.12
C ARG A 58 9.20 -7.20 3.58
N ASP A 59 9.87 -8.04 4.37
CA ASP A 59 9.31 -9.32 4.84
C ASP A 59 8.42 -9.18 6.08
N ARG A 60 8.24 -7.96 6.61
CA ARG A 60 7.40 -7.69 7.79
C ARG A 60 5.98 -7.32 7.43
N VAL A 61 5.67 -7.18 6.15
CA VAL A 61 4.32 -6.84 5.69
C VAL A 61 3.44 -8.07 5.76
N GLU A 62 2.44 -8.02 6.62
CA GLU A 62 1.45 -9.08 6.75
C GLU A 62 0.57 -9.17 5.49
N PRO A 63 0.21 -10.38 5.03
CA PRO A 63 -0.68 -10.55 3.89
C PRO A 63 -2.06 -9.95 4.17
N VAL A 64 -2.73 -9.49 3.12
CA VAL A 64 -4.12 -9.03 3.21
C VAL A 64 -5.05 -10.24 3.22
N GLU A 65 -5.62 -10.55 4.38
CA GLU A 65 -6.46 -11.76 4.57
C GLU A 65 -7.93 -11.59 4.13
N MET A 66 -8.32 -10.38 3.72
CA MET A 66 -9.70 -10.06 3.33
C MET A 66 -9.83 -9.80 1.83
N ASP A 67 -11.06 -9.74 1.31
CA ASP A 67 -11.31 -9.37 -0.09
C ASP A 67 -10.64 -8.03 -0.43
N HIS A 68 -9.80 -8.07 -1.46
CA HIS A 68 -9.00 -6.95 -1.93
C HIS A 68 -8.77 -7.07 -3.43
N ALA A 69 -8.59 -5.93 -4.09
CA ALA A 69 -8.06 -5.89 -5.45
C ALA A 69 -6.55 -5.63 -5.42
N VAL A 70 -5.84 -6.10 -6.44
CA VAL A 70 -4.40 -5.84 -6.60
C VAL A 70 -4.20 -4.71 -7.60
N VAL A 71 -3.29 -3.79 -7.29
CA VAL A 71 -2.86 -2.70 -8.17
C VAL A 71 -1.34 -2.75 -8.31
N ASP A 72 -0.85 -2.77 -9.55
CA ASP A 72 0.57 -2.67 -9.87
C ASP A 72 0.99 -1.19 -9.96
N ASN A 73 1.91 -0.76 -9.11
CA ASN A 73 2.46 0.60 -9.15
C ASN A 73 3.90 0.69 -9.70
N SER A 74 4.37 -0.36 -10.40
CA SER A 74 5.68 -0.39 -11.05
C SER A 74 5.82 0.56 -12.25
N GLY A 75 4.67 1.00 -12.79
CA GLY A 75 4.57 1.91 -13.92
C GLY A 75 4.47 3.39 -13.53
N SER A 76 3.83 4.18 -14.39
CA SER A 76 3.59 5.60 -14.13
C SER A 76 2.42 5.82 -13.15
N GLU A 77 2.40 6.96 -12.47
CA GLU A 77 1.25 7.38 -11.64
C GLU A 77 -0.07 7.34 -12.41
N ALA A 78 -0.07 7.74 -13.69
CA ALA A 78 -1.25 7.71 -14.54
C ALA A 78 -1.75 6.29 -14.82
N GLU A 79 -0.87 5.29 -14.86
CA GLU A 79 -1.24 3.89 -15.03
C GLU A 79 -1.82 3.33 -13.73
N THR A 80 -1.18 3.61 -12.60
CA THR A 80 -1.69 3.26 -11.26
C THR A 80 -3.08 3.85 -11.03
N ARG A 81 -3.29 5.13 -11.40
CA ARG A 81 -4.59 5.81 -11.31
C ARG A 81 -5.67 5.09 -12.09
N ARG A 82 -5.38 4.67 -13.34
CA ARG A 82 -6.33 3.92 -14.18
C ARG A 82 -6.71 2.58 -13.57
N GLN A 83 -5.75 1.86 -12.99
CA GLN A 83 -6.01 0.60 -12.30
C GLN A 83 -6.92 0.81 -11.09
N VAL A 84 -6.63 1.83 -10.26
CA VAL A 84 -7.47 2.22 -9.12
C VAL A 84 -8.89 2.56 -9.57
N ASP A 85 -9.04 3.38 -10.61
CA ASP A 85 -10.37 3.73 -11.14
C ASP A 85 -11.11 2.51 -11.70
N ALA A 86 -10.41 1.54 -12.28
CA ALA A 86 -11.02 0.32 -12.80
C ALA A 86 -11.57 -0.59 -11.68
N VAL A 87 -10.95 -0.60 -10.50
CA VAL A 87 -11.36 -1.45 -9.37
C VAL A 87 -12.32 -0.76 -8.41
N LEU A 88 -12.46 0.57 -8.48
CA LEU A 88 -13.41 1.35 -7.68
C LEU A 88 -14.76 1.61 -8.37
N ARG A 89 -14.94 1.14 -9.61
CA ARG A 89 -16.21 1.20 -10.34
C ARG A 89 -17.25 0.22 -9.83
#